data_AF-A0AAP6Y1Z5-F1
#
_entry.id   AF-A0AAP6Y1Z5-F1
#
_cell.length_a   1.000
_cell.length_b   1.000
_cell.length_c   1.000
_cell.angle_alpha   90.00
_cell.angle_beta   90.00
_cell.angle_gamma   90.00
#
_symmetry.space_group_name_H-M   'P 1'
#
loop_
_entity.id
_entity.type
_entity.pdbx_description
1 polymer ?
#
loop_
_entity_poly.entity_id
_entity_poly.type
_entity_poly.pdbx_seq_one_letter_code
_entity_poly.pdbx_strand_id
1 'polypeptide(L)'
;MFDDAIILATKLLESDDDYLNIVMNLCQIGNKKYGQCWNTEFHVFGVISSDTDHLPLIHVRERCSAEFLVKSDKELAEIVEYYRSDVVIACNLIVSSKNV
;
A
#
# COMPACT_ATOMS: atom_id res chain seq x y z
N MET A 1 4.01 13.58 -9.10
CA MET A 1 2.77 12.79 -8.90
C MET A 1 2.81 11.43 -9.61
N PHE A 2 3.01 11.38 -10.94
CA PHE A 2 3.15 10.09 -11.63
C PHE A 2 4.52 9.45 -11.38
N ASP A 3 5.59 10.25 -11.38
CA ASP A 3 6.93 9.78 -10.99
C ASP A 3 6.97 9.25 -9.55
N ASP A 4 6.20 9.89 -8.65
CA ASP A 4 6.06 9.42 -7.26
C ASP A 4 5.41 8.04 -7.20
N ALA A 5 4.39 7.79 -8.04
CA ALA A 5 3.72 6.48 -8.11
C ALA A 5 4.69 5.39 -8.56
N ILE A 6 5.53 5.68 -9.56
CA ILE A 6 6.55 4.74 -10.05
C ILE A 6 7.58 4.47 -8.96
N ILE A 7 8.08 5.49 -8.27
CA ILE A 7 9.05 5.33 -7.18
C ILE A 7 8.47 4.44 -6.07
N LEU A 8 7.22 4.71 -5.67
CA LEU A 8 6.55 3.97 -4.60
C LEU A 8 6.24 2.52 -5.01
N ALA A 9 5.75 2.30 -6.23
CA ALA A 9 5.52 0.97 -6.78
C ALA A 9 6.81 0.14 -6.87
N THR A 10 7.92 0.76 -7.31
CA THR A 10 9.23 0.09 -7.33
C THR A 10 9.67 -0.33 -5.93
N LYS A 11 9.51 0.53 -4.91
CA LYS A 11 9.86 0.19 -3.52
C LYS A 11 9.09 -1.04 -3.01
N LEU A 12 7.78 -1.12 -3.30
CA LEU A 12 6.96 -2.29 -2.93
C LEU A 12 7.33 -3.58 -3.66
N LEU A 13 7.96 -3.48 -4.85
CA LEU A 13 8.49 -4.66 -5.55
C LEU A 13 9.81 -5.14 -4.94
N GLU A 14 10.58 -4.24 -4.31
CA GLU A 14 11.88 -4.54 -3.72
C GLU A 14 11.77 -5.04 -2.27
N SER A 15 10.83 -4.51 -1.49
CA SER A 15 10.67 -4.83 -0.07
C SER A 15 9.28 -4.49 0.47
N ASP A 16 8.89 -5.16 1.56
CA ASP A 16 7.70 -4.85 2.33
C ASP A 16 7.96 -3.76 3.42
N ASP A 17 9.08 -3.03 3.32
CA ASP A 17 9.43 -1.95 4.25
C ASP A 17 8.51 -0.74 4.05
N ASP A 18 8.03 -0.17 5.16
CA ASP A 18 7.10 0.98 5.16
C ASP A 18 5.78 0.72 4.40
N TYR A 19 5.41 -0.56 4.26
CA TYR A 19 4.32 -1.05 3.41
C TYR A 19 3.03 -0.22 3.50
N LEU A 20 2.49 -0.02 4.71
CA LEU A 20 1.23 0.70 4.90
C LEU A 20 1.31 2.16 4.43
N ASN A 21 2.42 2.85 4.72
CA ASN A 21 2.58 4.23 4.27
C ASN A 21 2.69 4.28 2.74
N ILE A 22 3.39 3.34 2.11
CA ILE A 22 3.49 3.28 0.64
C ILE A 22 2.12 3.00 0.01
N VAL A 23 1.39 1.99 0.52
CA VAL A 23 0.03 1.64 0.08
C VAL A 23 -0.92 2.83 0.18
N MET A 24 -0.94 3.52 1.32
CA MET A 24 -1.78 4.71 1.51
C MET A 24 -1.44 5.82 0.52
N ASN A 25 -0.15 6.07 0.25
CA ASN A 25 0.27 7.06 -0.73
C ASN A 25 -0.15 6.69 -2.16
N LEU A 26 -0.01 5.41 -2.55
CA LEU A 26 -0.46 4.94 -3.85
C LEU A 26 -1.99 5.05 -4.00
N CYS A 27 -2.75 4.70 -2.96
CA CYS A 27 -4.20 4.92 -2.91
C CYS A 27 -4.55 6.41 -3.12
N GLN A 28 -3.88 7.32 -2.40
CA GLN A 28 -4.08 8.76 -2.55
C GLN A 28 -3.74 9.25 -3.97
N ILE A 29 -2.66 8.76 -4.56
CA ILE A 29 -2.28 9.11 -5.94
C ILE A 29 -3.37 8.64 -6.91
N GLY A 30 -3.84 7.39 -6.79
CA GLY A 30 -4.92 6.84 -7.60
C GLY A 30 -6.21 7.65 -7.48
N ASN A 31 -6.62 7.99 -6.25
CA ASN A 31 -7.79 8.84 -6.00
C ASN A 31 -7.64 10.23 -6.62
N LYS A 32 -6.45 10.85 -6.55
CA LYS A 32 -6.21 12.15 -7.20
C LYS A 32 -6.21 12.05 -8.73
N LYS A 33 -5.69 10.96 -9.29
CA LYS A 33 -5.59 10.75 -10.75
C LYS A 33 -6.96 10.47 -11.38
N TYR A 34 -7.77 9.63 -10.74
CA TYR A 34 -9.01 9.11 -11.33
C TYR A 34 -10.29 9.58 -10.62
N GLY A 35 -10.18 10.40 -9.58
CA GLY A 35 -11.29 10.76 -8.69
C GLY A 35 -11.57 9.66 -7.65
N GLN A 36 -11.46 8.40 -8.04
CA GLN A 36 -11.50 7.21 -7.18
C GLN A 36 -10.56 6.13 -7.74
N CYS A 37 -9.84 5.43 -6.87
CA CYS A 37 -8.89 4.37 -7.26
C CYS A 37 -9.57 3.05 -7.67
N TRP A 38 -10.88 2.91 -7.45
CA TRP A 38 -11.64 1.70 -7.79
C TRP A 38 -11.59 1.40 -9.29
N ASN A 39 -11.40 0.12 -9.63
CA ASN A 39 -11.29 -0.39 -11.01
C ASN A 39 -10.13 0.20 -11.83
N THR A 40 -9.07 0.67 -11.15
CA THR A 40 -7.84 1.17 -11.77
C THR A 40 -6.63 0.32 -11.36
N GLU A 41 -5.45 0.63 -11.89
CA GLU A 41 -4.18 0.05 -11.42
C GLU A 41 -3.89 0.34 -9.93
N PHE A 42 -4.64 1.26 -9.31
CA PHE A 42 -4.52 1.58 -7.89
C PHE A 42 -5.56 0.89 -6.99
N HIS A 43 -6.45 0.06 -7.55
CA HIS A 43 -7.57 -0.56 -6.82
C HIS A 43 -7.10 -1.28 -5.55
N VAL A 44 -6.10 -2.16 -5.68
CA VAL A 44 -5.63 -3.01 -4.57
C VAL A 44 -5.14 -2.17 -3.40
N PHE A 45 -4.52 -1.02 -3.65
CA PHE A 45 -4.07 -0.12 -2.58
C PHE A 45 -5.23 0.53 -1.83
N GLY A 46 -6.35 0.78 -2.53
CA GLY A 46 -7.59 1.23 -1.90
C GLY A 46 -8.22 0.17 -1.00
N VAL A 47 -8.21 -1.10 -1.43
CA VAL A 47 -8.69 -2.23 -0.62
C VAL A 47 -7.83 -2.40 0.63
N ILE A 48 -6.52 -2.54 0.46
CA ILE A 48 -5.61 -2.73 1.59
C ILE A 48 -5.71 -1.55 2.57
N SER A 49 -5.70 -0.31 2.06
CA SER A 49 -5.84 0.88 2.92
C SER A 49 -7.14 0.89 3.71
N SER A 50 -8.20 0.26 3.22
CA SER A 50 -9.47 0.11 3.94
C SER A 50 -9.42 -1.04 4.95
N ASP A 51 -8.84 -2.17 4.57
CA ASP A 51 -8.72 -3.36 5.43
C ASP A 51 -7.77 -3.12 6.62
N THR A 52 -6.83 -2.19 6.48
CA THR A 52 -5.81 -1.89 7.50
C THR A 52 -5.98 -0.52 8.16
N ASP A 53 -7.16 0.11 8.06
CA ASP A 53 -7.37 1.48 8.56
C ASP A 53 -7.26 1.60 10.09
N HIS A 54 -7.43 0.49 10.81
CA HIS A 54 -7.25 0.36 12.26
C HIS A 54 -5.81 0.07 12.68
N LEU A 55 -4.91 -0.29 11.75
CA LEU A 55 -3.54 -0.64 12.08
C LEU A 55 -2.71 0.61 12.42
N PRO A 56 -1.81 0.54 13.42
CA PRO A 56 -1.04 1.70 13.84
C PRO A 56 0.07 2.03 12.84
N LEU A 57 0.01 3.25 12.28
CA LEU A 57 1.09 3.82 11.48
C LEU A 57 2.34 4.10 12.33
N ILE A 58 3.51 4.17 11.68
CA ILE A 58 4.83 4.33 12.35
C ILE A 58 4.81 5.39 13.45
N HIS A 59 4.26 6.57 13.18
CA HIS A 59 4.27 7.70 14.11
C HIS A 59 3.37 7.54 15.36
N VAL A 60 2.45 6.55 15.37
CA VAL A 60 1.60 6.26 16.53
C VAL A 60 2.01 4.99 17.27
N ARG A 61 2.86 4.13 16.68
CA ARG A 61 3.27 2.85 17.27
C ARG A 61 3.90 2.99 18.65
N GLU A 62 4.65 4.06 18.91
CA GLU A 62 5.27 4.34 20.22
C GLU A 62 4.25 4.55 21.36
N ARG A 63 2.99 4.84 21.01
CA ARG A 63 1.89 5.05 21.96
C ARG A 63 1.02 3.81 22.14
N CYS A 64 1.29 2.75 21.36
CA CYS A 64 0.53 1.51 21.41
C CYS A 64 1.08 0.56 22.47
N SER A 65 0.20 -0.28 23.02
CA SER A 65 0.65 -1.37 23.89
C SER A 65 1.40 -2.43 23.08
N ALA A 66 2.37 -3.10 23.72
CA ALA A 66 3.13 -4.18 23.09
C ALA A 66 2.20 -5.31 22.57
N GLU A 67 1.14 -5.65 23.31
CA GLU A 67 0.18 -6.67 22.89
C GLU A 67 -0.56 -6.27 21.61
N PHE A 68 -0.97 -4.99 21.49
CA PHE A 68 -1.63 -4.50 20.28
C PHE A 68 -0.68 -4.50 19.09
N LEU A 69 0.58 -4.11 19.29
CA LEU A 69 1.60 -4.14 18.23
C LEU A 69 1.84 -5.57 17.72
N VAL A 70 1.96 -6.57 18.60
CA VAL A 70 2.12 -7.97 18.19
C VAL A 70 0.96 -8.47 17.34
N LYS A 71 -0.29 -8.12 17.72
CA LYS A 71 -1.48 -8.48 16.92
C LYS A 71 -1.49 -7.76 15.57
N SER A 72 -1.18 -6.47 15.58
CA SER A 72 -1.13 -5.63 14.37
C SER A 72 -0.07 -6.11 13.39
N ASP A 73 1.12 -6.48 13.88
CA ASP A 73 2.23 -6.94 13.05
C ASP A 73 1.94 -8.31 12.44
N LYS A 74 1.28 -9.20 13.20
CA LYS A 74 0.79 -10.47 12.68
C LYS A 74 -0.25 -10.27 11.57
N GLU A 75 -1.25 -9.44 11.83
CA GLU A 75 -2.30 -9.13 10.86
C GLU A 75 -1.72 -8.51 9.59
N LEU A 76 -0.80 -7.54 9.73
CA LEU A 76 -0.12 -6.93 8.60
C LEU A 76 0.64 -7.97 7.76
N ALA A 77 1.34 -8.92 8.39
CA ALA A 77 2.03 -9.98 7.67
C ALA A 77 1.06 -10.88 6.87
N GLU A 78 -0.11 -11.19 7.45
CA GLU A 78 -1.16 -11.97 6.78
C GLU A 78 -1.76 -11.20 5.58
N ILE A 79 -2.00 -9.90 5.73
CA ILE A 79 -2.50 -9.01 4.66
C ILE A 79 -1.48 -8.88 3.51
N VAL A 80 -0.20 -8.68 3.84
CA VAL A 80 0.88 -8.59 2.85
C VAL A 80 0.95 -9.87 2.03
N GLU A 81 0.89 -11.03 2.68
CA GLU A 81 0.93 -12.31 1.98
C GLU A 81 -0.33 -12.55 1.14
N TYR A 82 -1.50 -12.25 1.68
CA TYR A 82 -2.78 -12.43 0.99
C TYR A 82 -2.87 -11.60 -0.30
N TYR A 83 -2.45 -10.33 -0.26
CA TYR A 83 -2.51 -9.42 -1.42
C TYR A 83 -1.24 -9.41 -2.28
N ARG A 84 -0.22 -10.22 -1.97
CA ARG A 84 1.11 -10.16 -2.61
C ARG A 84 1.02 -10.19 -4.14
N SER A 85 0.24 -11.12 -4.70
CA SER A 85 0.08 -11.25 -6.15
C SER A 85 -0.55 -10.00 -6.78
N ASP A 86 -1.62 -9.47 -6.18
CA ASP A 86 -2.34 -8.31 -6.70
C ASP A 86 -1.49 -7.04 -6.62
N VAL A 87 -0.74 -6.88 -5.53
CA VAL A 87 0.21 -5.77 -5.35
C VAL A 87 1.30 -5.81 -6.40
N VAL A 88 1.89 -6.98 -6.65
CA VAL A 88 2.92 -7.14 -7.70
C VAL A 88 2.36 -6.81 -9.08
N ILE A 89 1.15 -7.28 -9.40
CA ILE A 89 0.50 -6.95 -10.68
C ILE A 89 0.27 -5.45 -10.81
N ALA A 90 -0.32 -4.81 -9.80
CA ALA A 90 -0.58 -3.38 -9.77
C ALA A 90 0.70 -2.55 -9.90
N CYS A 91 1.75 -2.89 -9.15
CA CYS A 91 3.03 -2.20 -9.20
C CYS A 91 3.67 -2.30 -10.59
N ASN A 92 3.64 -3.48 -11.22
CA ASN A 92 4.16 -3.67 -12.58
C ASN A 92 3.39 -2.86 -13.63
N LEU A 93 2.07 -2.75 -13.49
CA LEU A 93 1.25 -1.89 -14.36
C LEU A 93 1.64 -0.42 -14.22
N ILE A 94 1.80 0.06 -12.98
CA ILE A 94 2.23 1.44 -12.69
C ILE A 94 3.62 1.71 -13.28
N VAL A 95 4.61 0.84 -13.03
CA VAL A 95 5.98 1.01 -13.55
C VAL A 95 6.02 0.99 -15.07
N SER A 96 5.23 0.11 -15.70
CA SER A 96 5.19 -0.04 -17.17
C SER A 96 4.43 1.09 -17.87
N SER A 97 3.54 1.79 -17.16
CA SER A 97 2.78 2.93 -17.70
C SER A 97 3.65 4.14 -18.07
N LYS A 98 4.97 4.09 -17.82
CA LYS A 98 5.97 5.08 -18.25
C LYS A 98 6.13 5.18 -19.79
N ASN A 99 5.58 4.23 -20.56
CA ASN A 99 5.79 4.10 -22.00
C ASN A 99 4.52 4.25 -22.87
N VAL A 100 3.43 4.84 -22.35
CA VAL A 100 2.21 5.14 -23.13
C VAL A 100 1.98 6.64 -23.22
#